data_AF-A0A9E2QYZ0-F1
#
_entry.id   AF-A0A9E2QYZ0-F1
#
_cell.length_a   1.000
_cell.length_b   1.000
_cell.length_c   1.000
_cell.angle_alpha   90.00
_cell.angle_beta   90.00
_cell.angle_gamma   90.00
#
_symmetry.space_group_name_H-M   'P 1'
#
loop_
_entity.id
_entity.type
_entity.pdbx_description
1 polymer ?
#
loop_
_entity_poly.entity_id
_entity_poly.type
_entity_poly.pdbx_seq_one_letter_code
_entity_poly.pdbx_strand_id
1 'polypeptide(L)'
;MKTILYIDGFNLFYSAVKGTPLPWLNPVALVARAFPKNQIIGTKYFTAKVSALPNNPGQPIRQMIFWRALRTLLAVQFPNPLTDATGTFHKPPTW
;
A
#
# COMPACT_ATOMS: atom_id res chain seq x y z
N MET A 1 -12.61 -6.84 -17.54
CA MET A 1 -11.89 -8.00 -16.94
C MET A 1 -11.81 -7.83 -15.43
N LYS A 2 -12.03 -8.89 -14.63
CA LYS A 2 -11.81 -8.81 -13.17
C LYS A 2 -10.31 -8.76 -12.87
N THR A 3 -9.88 -7.87 -11.98
CA THR A 3 -8.45 -7.61 -11.71
C THR A 3 -8.18 -7.45 -10.23
N ILE A 4 -7.11 -8.08 -9.75
CA ILE A 4 -6.56 -7.88 -8.41
C ILE A 4 -5.23 -7.13 -8.57
N LEU A 5 -5.07 -6.03 -7.83
CA LEU A 5 -3.83 -5.26 -7.83
C LEU A 5 -2.88 -5.83 -6.79
N TYR A 6 -1.62 -6.00 -7.14
CA TYR A 6 -0.53 -6.31 -6.21
C TYR A 6 0.47 -5.15 -6.29
N ILE A 7 0.70 -4.49 -5.15
CA ILE A 7 1.51 -3.27 -5.10
C ILE A 7 2.63 -3.46 -4.09
N ASP A 8 3.87 -3.34 -4.55
CA ASP A 8 5.03 -3.12 -3.68
C ASP A 8 5.13 -1.62 -3.37
N GLY A 9 4.87 -1.26 -2.13
CA GLY A 9 4.87 0.12 -1.66
C GLY A 9 6.25 0.76 -1.62
N PHE A 10 7.33 0.00 -1.40
CA PHE A 10 8.67 0.58 -1.46
C PHE A 10 9.11 0.81 -2.89
N ASN A 11 8.92 -0.18 -3.77
CA ASN A 11 9.26 -0.01 -5.17
C ASN A 11 8.44 1.14 -5.79
N LEU A 12 7.13 1.20 -5.53
CA LEU A 12 6.29 2.31 -5.98
C LEU A 12 6.83 3.65 -5.44
N PHE A 13 7.18 3.71 -4.15
CA PHE A 13 7.65 4.93 -3.53
C PHE A 13 8.96 5.41 -4.16
N TYR A 14 9.98 4.55 -4.22
CA TYR A 14 11.30 4.94 -4.71
C TYR A 14 11.36 5.16 -6.22
N SER A 15 10.57 4.43 -7.01
CA SER A 15 10.61 4.49 -8.47
C SER A 15 9.69 5.55 -9.08
N ALA A 16 8.58 5.90 -8.43
CA ALA A 16 7.56 6.77 -9.04
C ALA A 16 7.02 7.90 -8.15
N VAL A 17 7.26 7.87 -6.83
CA VAL A 17 6.70 8.88 -5.91
C VAL A 17 7.76 9.81 -5.33
N LYS A 18 8.92 9.27 -4.95
CA LYS A 18 9.98 10.01 -4.28
C LYS A 18 10.50 11.13 -5.18
N GLY A 19 10.51 12.36 -4.66
CA GLY A 19 10.94 13.56 -5.38
C GLY A 19 9.86 14.17 -6.29
N THR A 20 8.66 13.58 -6.34
CA THR A 20 7.52 14.13 -7.10
C THR A 20 6.60 14.94 -6.19
N PRO A 21 5.75 15.83 -6.74
CA PRO A 21 4.69 16.51 -5.98
C PRO A 21 3.50 15.60 -5.63
N LEU A 22 3.62 14.26 -5.79
CA LEU A 22 2.55 13.29 -5.59
C LEU A 22 2.79 12.32 -4.39
N PRO A 23 3.11 12.81 -3.17
CA PRO A 23 3.44 11.94 -2.04
C PRO A 23 2.26 11.08 -1.54
N TRP A 24 1.04 11.42 -1.93
CA TRP A 24 -0.21 10.74 -1.54
C TRP A 24 -0.89 10.06 -2.73
N LEU A 25 -0.12 9.64 -3.74
CA LEU A 25 -0.62 8.96 -4.93
C LEU A 25 -1.58 7.83 -4.54
N ASN A 26 -2.83 7.90 -5.00
CA ASN A 26 -3.80 6.82 -4.86
C ASN A 26 -3.56 5.78 -5.98
N PRO A 27 -3.00 4.59 -5.67
CA PRO A 27 -2.65 3.62 -6.69
C PRO A 27 -3.89 2.95 -7.30
N VAL A 28 -4.99 2.84 -6.56
CA VAL A 28 -6.26 2.29 -7.08
C VAL A 28 -6.84 3.22 -8.14
N ALA A 29 -6.87 4.53 -7.86
CA ALA A 29 -7.35 5.53 -8.81
C ALA A 29 -6.43 5.67 -10.03
N LEU A 30 -5.12 5.47 -9.86
CA LEU A 30 -4.18 5.42 -10.98
C LEU A 30 -4.51 4.26 -11.92
N VAL A 31 -4.61 3.04 -11.39
CA VAL A 31 -4.89 1.83 -12.20
C VAL A 31 -6.29 1.90 -12.82
N ALA A 32 -7.29 2.38 -12.10
CA ALA A 32 -8.64 2.56 -12.64
C ALA A 32 -8.67 3.50 -13.85
N ARG A 33 -7.84 4.55 -13.86
CA ARG A 33 -7.70 5.46 -15.00
C ARG A 33 -6.87 4.87 -16.14
N ALA A 34 -5.80 4.16 -15.83
CA ALA A 34 -4.95 3.52 -16.84
C ALA A 34 -5.64 2.34 -17.54
N PHE A 35 -6.52 1.63 -16.82
CA PHE A 35 -7.22 0.44 -17.31
C PHE A 35 -8.74 0.56 -17.06
N PRO A 36 -9.44 1.47 -17.76
CA PRO A 36 -10.84 1.80 -17.47
C PRO A 36 -11.83 0.64 -17.73
N LYS A 37 -11.42 -0.38 -18.49
CA LYS A 37 -12.22 -1.59 -18.78
C LYS A 37 -12.03 -2.69 -17.72
N ASN A 38 -11.15 -2.49 -16.75
CA ASN A 38 -10.87 -3.47 -15.70
C ASN A 38 -11.72 -3.17 -14.47
N GLN A 39 -12.36 -4.21 -13.95
CA GLN A 39 -13.05 -4.16 -12.68
C GLN A 39 -12.06 -4.55 -11.59
N ILE A 40 -11.65 -3.59 -10.78
CA ILE A 40 -10.78 -3.83 -9.63
C ILE A 40 -11.60 -4.50 -8.54
N ILE A 41 -11.37 -5.79 -8.31
CA ILE A 41 -12.08 -6.59 -7.31
C ILE A 41 -11.29 -6.75 -6.00
N GLY A 42 -10.04 -6.32 -5.99
CA GLY A 42 -9.17 -6.37 -4.82
C GLY A 42 -7.83 -5.70 -5.08
N THR A 43 -7.14 -5.32 -4.02
CA THR A 43 -5.85 -4.67 -4.04
C THR A 43 -5.06 -5.13 -2.82
N LYS A 44 -3.84 -5.60 -3.02
CA LYS A 44 -2.92 -6.00 -1.95
C LYS A 44 -1.74 -5.05 -1.96
N TYR A 45 -1.57 -4.32 -0.87
CA TYR A 45 -0.50 -3.32 -0.71
C TYR A 45 0.55 -3.86 0.28
N PHE A 46 1.73 -4.21 -0.24
CA PHE A 46 2.84 -4.80 0.50
C PHE A 46 3.87 -3.74 0.80
N THR A 47 4.18 -3.52 2.08
CA THR A 47 5.19 -2.54 2.50
C THR A 47 5.59 -2.82 3.95
N ALA A 48 6.80 -2.42 4.34
CA ALA A 48 7.21 -2.47 5.74
C ALA A 48 6.97 -1.12 6.43
N LYS A 49 6.81 -1.16 7.75
CA LYS A 49 6.75 0.04 8.58
C LYS A 49 8.11 0.75 8.53
N VAL A 50 8.12 2.06 8.30
CA VAL A 50 9.33 2.87 8.36
C VAL A 50 9.58 3.37 9.77
N SER A 51 10.86 3.41 10.16
CA SER A 51 11.31 4.00 11.41
C SER A 51 11.58 5.50 11.24
N ALA A 52 11.58 6.24 12.35
CA ALA A 52 11.98 7.64 12.34
C ALA A 52 13.48 7.75 12.01
N LEU A 53 13.83 8.66 11.11
CA LEU A 53 15.22 9.00 10.82
C LEU A 53 15.56 10.34 11.48
N PRO A 54 16.81 10.58 11.94
CA PRO A 54 17.19 11.84 12.59
C PRO A 54 16.90 13.09 11.75
N ASN A 55 17.10 13.00 10.43
CA ASN A 55 16.81 14.07 9.48
C ASN A 55 15.35 14.09 8.98
N ASN A 56 14.54 13.11 9.36
CA ASN A 56 13.14 13.01 8.95
C ASN A 56 12.26 12.26 9.97
N PRO A 57 12.07 12.82 11.18
CA PRO A 57 11.38 12.12 12.25
C PRO A 57 9.89 11.88 11.97
N GLY A 58 9.28 12.69 11.09
CA GLY A 58 7.85 12.58 10.73
C GLY A 58 7.52 11.49 9.71
N GLN A 59 8.50 10.75 9.18
CA GLN A 59 8.24 9.73 8.15
C GLN A 59 7.25 8.63 8.58
N PRO A 60 7.33 8.06 9.80
CA PRO A 60 6.39 7.04 10.24
C PRO A 60 4.96 7.58 10.36
N ILE A 61 4.81 8.83 10.82
CA ILE A 61 3.50 9.48 10.95
C ILE A 61 2.85 9.64 9.58
N ARG A 62 3.59 10.14 8.58
CA ARG A 62 3.06 10.26 7.21
C ARG A 62 2.70 8.91 6.61
N GLN A 63 3.52 7.88 6.84
CA GLN A 63 3.21 6.53 6.39
C GLN A 63 1.91 6.01 7.02
N MET A 64 1.71 6.20 8.33
CA MET A 64 0.47 5.80 9.00
C MET A 64 -0.76 6.56 8.48
N ILE A 65 -0.65 7.87 8.24
CA ILE A 65 -1.72 8.67 7.63
C ILE A 65 -2.07 8.10 6.25
N PHE A 66 -1.06 7.78 5.43
CA PHE A 66 -1.28 7.23 4.10
C PHE A 66 -1.95 5.87 4.16
N TRP A 67 -1.49 4.98 5.04
CA TRP A 67 -2.10 3.66 5.22
C TRP A 67 -3.54 3.76 5.72
N ARG A 68 -3.85 4.70 6.62
CA ARG A 68 -5.24 4.96 7.04
C ARG A 68 -6.10 5.38 5.86
N ALA A 69 -5.61 6.28 4.99
CA ALA A 69 -6.31 6.68 3.78
C ALA A 69 -6.48 5.52 2.78
N LEU A 70 -5.45 4.69 2.57
CA LEU A 70 -5.55 3.52 1.69
C LEU A 70 -6.57 2.50 2.20
N ARG A 71 -6.69 2.32 3.52
CA ARG A 71 -7.68 1.40 4.13
C ARG A 71 -9.13 1.84 3.93
N THR A 72 -9.41 3.11 3.61
CA THR A 72 -10.77 3.55 3.28
C THR A 72 -11.17 3.15 1.87
N LEU A 73 -10.23 2.69 1.04
CA LEU A 73 -10.53 2.16 -0.28
C LEU A 73 -11.01 0.72 -0.10
N LEU A 74 -12.30 0.47 -0.40
CA LEU A 74 -12.99 -0.81 -0.21
C LEU A 74 -12.27 -2.04 -0.81
N ALA A 75 -11.34 -1.83 -1.74
CA ALA A 75 -10.57 -2.89 -2.37
C ALA A 75 -9.20 -3.17 -1.72
N VAL A 76 -8.67 -2.33 -0.82
CA VAL A 76 -7.27 -2.44 -0.36
C VAL A 76 -7.13 -3.29 0.90
N GLN A 77 -6.34 -4.34 0.78
CA GLN A 77 -5.93 -5.27 1.81
C GLN A 77 -4.41 -5.16 2.00
N PHE A 78 -3.94 -5.33 3.23
CA PHE A 78 -2.52 -5.48 3.54
C PHE A 78 -2.26 -6.98 3.82
N PRO A 79 -1.03 -7.50 3.59
CA PRO A 79 -0.74 -8.94 3.65
C PRO A 79 -1.13 -9.65 4.94
N ASN A 80 -1.26 -10.98 4.85
CA ASN A 80 -1.46 -11.91 5.97
C ASN A 80 -0.89 -13.32 5.59
N PRO A 81 0.18 -13.86 6.23
CA PRO A 81 0.88 -13.29 7.37
C PRO A 81 1.62 -12.00 7.12
N LEU A 82 1.55 -11.14 8.12
CA LEU A 82 2.60 -10.17 8.36
C LEU A 82 3.68 -10.89 9.16
N THR A 83 4.92 -10.79 8.70
CA THR A 83 6.11 -11.23 9.43
C THR A 83 6.75 -9.99 10.03
N ASP A 84 6.95 -9.97 11.34
CA ASP A 84 7.75 -8.96 12.05
C ASP A 84 9.00 -9.60 12.66
N ALA A 85 9.78 -8.84 13.43
CA ALA A 85 10.98 -9.35 14.11
C ALA A 85 10.66 -10.39 15.22
N THR A 86 9.38 -10.67 15.49
CA THR A 86 8.89 -11.51 16.58
C THR A 86 8.05 -12.73 16.14
N GLY A 87 7.69 -12.87 14.85
CA GLY A 87 7.08 -14.11 14.32
C GLY A 87 6.14 -13.93 13.12
N THR A 88 5.38 -15.00 12.83
CA THR A 88 4.45 -15.12 11.68
C THR A 88 3.01 -15.32 12.14
N PHE A 89 2.08 -14.47 11.69
CA PHE A 89 0.63 -14.57 12.02
C PHE A 89 -0.19 -15.08 10.84
N HIS A 90 -0.99 -16.14 10.94
CA HIS A 90 -1.79 -16.62 9.79
C HIS A 90 -3.17 -15.98 9.67
N LYS A 91 -3.67 -15.82 8.44
CA LYS A 91 -5.09 -15.49 8.25
C LYS A 91 -5.99 -16.72 8.42
N PRO A 92 -7.23 -16.57 8.96
CA PRO A 92 -8.29 -17.56 8.81
C PRO A 92 -8.47 -18.07 7.36
N PRO A 93 -8.78 -19.37 7.18
CA PRO A 93 -8.86 -20.04 5.87
C PRO A 93 -9.93 -19.51 4.92
N THR A 94 -10.90 -18.75 5.43
CA THR A 94 -12.10 -18.31 4.70
C THR A 94 -11.97 -16.89 4.14
N TRP A 95 -10.74 -16.40 3.94
CA TRP A 95 -10.50 -15.17 3.17
C TRP A 95 -10.40 -15.45 1.68
#